data_AF-A0A6H5KAM1-F1
#
_entry.id   AF-A0A6H5KAM1-F1
#
_cell.length_a   1.000
_cell.length_b   1.000
_cell.length_c   1.000
_cell.angle_alpha   90.00
_cell.angle_beta   90.00
_cell.angle_gamma   90.00
#
_symmetry.space_group_name_H-M   'P 1'
#
loop_
_entity.id
_entity.type
_entity.pdbx_description
1 polymer ?
#
loop_
_entity_poly.entity_id
_entity_poly.type
_entity_poly.pdbx_seq_one_letter_code
_entity_poly.pdbx_strand_id
1 'polypeptide(L)'
;MSGKVVVCKLSPDTNLDASSTSYADDYLAAHNGQQPDWVVASPPYKGALSFVKAALTVAKEGVALKLPLSFLEPCADRAGWLQENPPSLCMMMSRARYQPAHVRVGEFWGVWYPPGGGSSIGDSTKLSFLPS
;
A
#
# COMPACT_ATOMS: atom_id res chain seq x y z
N MET A 1 18.93 -18.00 -4.21
CA MET A 1 17.72 -18.14 -3.37
C MET A 1 16.53 -17.73 -4.22
N SER A 2 15.52 -18.57 -4.39
CA SER A 2 14.33 -18.24 -5.17
C SER A 2 13.33 -17.53 -4.24
N GLY A 3 13.23 -16.20 -4.35
CA GLY A 3 12.27 -15.42 -3.56
C GLY A 3 10.82 -15.63 -4.04
N LYS A 4 9.86 -15.69 -3.13
CA LYS A 4 8.43 -15.78 -3.42
C LYS A 4 7.81 -14.39 -3.35
N VAL A 5 7.54 -13.80 -4.51
CA VAL A 5 6.78 -12.54 -4.62
C VAL A 5 5.30 -12.88 -4.81
N VAL A 6 4.45 -12.37 -3.93
CA VAL A 6 2.99 -12.41 -4.13
C VAL A 6 2.59 -11.09 -4.78
N VAL A 7 2.21 -11.17 -6.05
CA VAL A 7 1.58 -10.06 -6.78
C VAL A 7 0.08 -10.27 -6.69
N CYS A 8 -0.59 -9.54 -5.81
CA CYS A 8 -2.05 -9.58 -5.74
C CYS A 8 -2.59 -8.76 -6.90
N LYS A 9 -3.06 -9.49 -7.94
CA LYS A 9 -3.86 -9.06 -9.09
C LYS A 9 -3.81 -7.55 -9.35
N LEU A 10 -2.73 -7.09 -9.97
CA LEU A 10 -2.78 -5.84 -10.72
C LEU A 10 -3.71 -6.10 -11.89
N SER A 11 -4.79 -5.34 -11.99
CA SER A 11 -5.53 -5.29 -13.26
C SER A 11 -4.53 -5.00 -14.38
N PRO A 12 -4.59 -5.69 -15.54
CA PRO A 12 -3.74 -5.38 -16.69
C PRO A 12 -3.89 -3.91 -17.11
N ASP A 13 -5.04 -3.31 -16.82
CA ASP A 13 -5.22 -1.87 -16.80
C ASP A 13 -4.87 -1.33 -15.41
N THR A 14 -3.68 -0.75 -15.27
CA THR A 14 -3.30 0.08 -14.11
C THR A 14 -4.21 1.29 -13.90
N ASN A 15 -5.07 1.58 -14.90
CA ASN A 15 -6.13 2.59 -14.93
C ASN A 15 -7.51 2.08 -14.46
N LEU A 16 -7.62 0.85 -13.95
CA LEU A 16 -8.82 0.43 -13.24
C LEU A 16 -8.67 0.75 -11.76
N ASP A 17 -9.64 1.51 -11.25
CA ASP A 17 -9.72 1.84 -9.84
C ASP A 17 -10.04 0.54 -9.11
N ALA A 18 -9.10 0.02 -8.32
CA ALA A 18 -9.36 -1.16 -7.51
C ALA A 18 -10.51 -0.93 -6.50
N SER A 19 -10.89 0.33 -6.23
CA SER A 19 -12.07 0.70 -5.45
C SER A 19 -13.41 0.38 -6.15
N SER A 20 -13.41 0.26 -7.48
CA SER A 20 -14.62 0.01 -8.29
C SER A 20 -15.00 -1.47 -8.39
N THR A 21 -14.05 -2.36 -8.14
CA THR A 21 -14.26 -3.80 -8.10
C THR A 21 -14.47 -4.24 -6.66
N SER A 22 -15.55 -4.98 -6.39
CA SER A 22 -15.78 -5.67 -5.12
C SER A 22 -14.71 -6.73 -4.91
N TYR A 23 -13.53 -6.32 -4.45
CA TYR A 23 -12.55 -7.26 -3.94
C TYR A 23 -13.11 -7.83 -2.63
N ALA A 24 -12.90 -9.13 -2.41
CA ALA A 24 -13.09 -9.68 -1.07
C ALA A 24 -12.21 -8.86 -0.11
N ASP A 25 -12.77 -8.42 1.01
CA ASP A 25 -12.12 -7.55 2.01
C ASP A 25 -10.80 -8.12 2.58
N ASP A 26 -10.43 -9.34 2.19
CA ASP A 26 -9.20 -10.00 2.59
C ASP A 26 -8.54 -10.78 1.42
N TYR A 27 -7.71 -10.11 0.60
CA TYR A 27 -6.90 -10.81 -0.40
C TYR A 27 -5.80 -11.68 0.23
N LEU A 28 -5.53 -11.50 1.53
CA LEU A 28 -4.58 -12.31 2.29
C LEU A 28 -5.23 -13.57 2.86
N ALA A 29 -6.56 -13.63 2.99
CA ALA A 29 -7.28 -14.86 3.33
C ALA A 29 -6.95 -15.99 2.35
N ALA A 30 -6.78 -15.67 1.07
CA ALA A 30 -6.35 -16.63 0.05
C ALA A 30 -4.90 -17.14 0.25
N HIS A 31 -4.12 -16.49 1.11
CA HIS A 31 -2.70 -16.77 1.36
C HIS A 31 -2.47 -17.24 2.81
N ASN A 32 -3.52 -17.70 3.50
CA ASN A 32 -3.44 -18.15 4.89
C ASN A 32 -2.35 -19.24 5.06
N GLY A 33 -1.35 -18.97 5.90
CA GLY A 33 -0.19 -19.83 6.13
C GLY A 33 1.01 -19.61 5.19
N GLN A 34 0.90 -18.74 4.18
CA GLN A 34 2.04 -18.34 3.35
C GLN A 34 2.64 -17.03 3.86
N GLN A 35 3.97 -16.99 3.96
CA GLN A 35 4.72 -15.76 4.24
C GLN A 35 5.58 -15.44 3.02
N PRO A 36 5.08 -14.61 2.08
CA PRO A 36 5.87 -14.18 0.94
C PRO A 36 7.02 -13.27 1.37
N ASP A 37 8.06 -13.20 0.55
CA ASP A 37 9.14 -12.26 0.78
C ASP A 37 8.61 -10.84 0.53
N TRP A 38 7.85 -10.66 -0.56
CA TRP A 38 7.24 -9.38 -0.91
C TRP A 38 5.75 -9.49 -1.19
N VAL A 39 5.01 -8.47 -0.75
CA VAL A 39 3.62 -8.21 -1.17
C VAL A 39 3.63 -6.99 -2.08
N VAL A 40 3.18 -7.16 -3.33
CA VAL A 40 3.03 -6.06 -4.31
C VAL A 40 1.58 -6.02 -4.80
N ALA A 41 0.87 -4.93 -4.54
CA ALA A 41 -0.55 -4.84 -4.88
C ALA A 41 -1.06 -3.41 -5.15
N SER A 42 -2.25 -3.31 -5.73
CA SER A 42 -3.03 -2.08 -5.88
C SER A 42 -4.39 -2.29 -5.22
N PRO A 43 -4.50 -2.18 -3.89
CA PRO A 43 -5.73 -2.49 -3.18
C PRO A 43 -6.84 -1.46 -3.45
N PRO A 44 -8.11 -1.79 -3.17
CA PRO A 44 -9.17 -0.80 -3.08
C PRO A 44 -8.77 0.37 -2.16
N TYR A 45 -9.08 1.60 -2.57
CA TYR A 45 -8.77 2.78 -1.77
C TYR A 45 -9.59 2.84 -0.47
N LYS A 46 -10.82 2.32 -0.52
CA LYS A 46 -11.65 2.13 0.67
C LYS A 46 -10.98 1.08 1.56
N GLY A 47 -10.61 1.45 2.78
CA GLY A 47 -9.94 0.54 3.71
C GLY A 47 -8.44 0.34 3.44
N ALA A 48 -7.80 1.20 2.64
CA ALA A 48 -6.37 1.13 2.31
C ALA A 48 -5.46 0.86 3.52
N LEU A 49 -5.73 1.47 4.69
CA LEU A 49 -4.91 1.26 5.90
C LEU A 49 -4.96 -0.19 6.38
N SER A 50 -6.13 -0.84 6.33
CA SER A 50 -6.29 -2.24 6.71
C SER A 50 -5.45 -3.14 5.80
N PHE A 51 -5.42 -2.84 4.50
CA PHE A 51 -4.60 -3.59 3.53
C PHE A 51 -3.10 -3.40 3.76
N VAL A 52 -2.64 -2.18 4.05
CA VAL A 52 -1.23 -1.94 4.41
C VAL A 52 -0.85 -2.73 5.66
N LYS A 53 -1.66 -2.66 6.72
CA LYS A 53 -1.42 -3.38 7.97
C LYS A 53 -1.37 -4.89 7.74
N ALA A 54 -2.34 -5.43 7.02
CA ALA A 54 -2.42 -6.86 6.77
C ALA A 54 -1.25 -7.34 5.86
N ALA A 55 -0.86 -6.57 4.86
CA ALA A 55 0.31 -6.90 4.04
C ALA A 55 1.60 -6.95 4.87
N LEU A 56 1.74 -6.03 5.83
CA LEU A 56 2.89 -5.98 6.74
C LEU A 56 2.94 -7.15 7.73
N THR A 57 1.83 -7.81 8.05
CA THR A 57 1.85 -8.99 8.95
C THR A 57 2.29 -10.26 8.25
N VAL A 58 2.20 -10.34 6.92
CA VAL A 58 2.51 -11.57 6.16
C VAL A 58 3.81 -11.49 5.38
N ALA A 59 4.22 -10.30 4.94
CA ALA A 59 5.46 -10.10 4.18
C ALA A 59 6.69 -10.28 5.09
N LYS A 60 7.73 -10.94 4.58
CA LYS A 60 9.00 -11.10 5.31
C LYS A 60 9.97 -9.96 5.06
N GLU A 61 10.04 -9.48 3.82
CA GLU A 61 11.03 -8.49 3.40
C GLU A 61 10.41 -7.14 3.13
N GLY A 62 9.28 -7.07 2.42
CA GLY A 62 8.75 -5.78 1.99
C GLY A 62 7.31 -5.78 1.48
N VAL A 63 6.72 -4.60 1.51
CA VAL A 63 5.37 -4.32 1.01
C VAL A 63 5.44 -3.12 0.08
N ALA A 64 4.92 -3.25 -1.14
CA ALA A 64 4.76 -2.15 -2.09
C ALA A 64 3.29 -2.05 -2.52
N LEU A 65 2.63 -0.95 -2.18
CA LEU A 65 1.21 -0.74 -2.48
C LEU A 65 0.98 0.55 -3.26
N LYS A 66 0.20 0.46 -4.34
CA LYS A 66 -0.29 1.62 -5.09
C LYS A 66 -1.52 2.18 -4.38
N LEU A 67 -1.42 3.42 -3.89
CA LEU A 67 -2.41 4.07 -3.03
C LEU A 67 -2.74 5.48 -3.54
N PRO A 68 -3.90 6.05 -3.17
CA PRO A 68 -4.23 7.44 -3.51
C PRO A 68 -3.39 8.38 -2.64
N LEU A 69 -3.00 9.55 -3.14
CA LEU A 69 -2.24 10.55 -2.38
C LEU A 69 -2.94 10.98 -1.09
N SER A 70 -4.29 10.97 -1.07
CA SER A 70 -5.09 11.26 0.12
C SER A 70 -4.87 10.24 1.26
N PHE A 71 -4.25 9.09 0.98
CA PHE A 71 -3.80 8.18 2.02
C PHE A 71 -2.81 8.84 2.98
N LEU A 72 -1.93 9.71 2.46
CA LEU A 72 -0.92 10.45 3.23
C LEU A 72 -1.49 11.69 3.95
N GLU A 73 -2.72 12.09 3.64
CA GLU A 73 -3.36 13.23 4.30
C GLU A 73 -3.74 12.87 5.74
N PRO A 74 -3.63 13.82 6.70
CA PRO A 74 -4.00 13.62 8.09
C PRO A 74 -5.52 13.48 8.24
N CYS A 75 -6.02 12.27 8.05
CA CYS A 75 -7.35 11.85 8.48
C CYS A 75 -7.24 11.17 9.85
N ALA A 76 -8.28 11.34 10.69
CA ALA A 76 -8.26 10.96 12.11
C ALA A 76 -7.87 9.49 12.38
N ASP A 77 -8.12 8.58 11.43
CA ASP A 77 -7.85 7.15 11.52
C ASP A 77 -6.45 6.73 11.04
N ARG A 78 -5.75 7.59 10.29
CA ARG A 78 -4.46 7.27 9.65
C ARG A 78 -3.27 8.06 10.19
N ALA A 79 -3.48 9.29 10.67
CA ALA A 79 -2.40 10.21 11.02
C ALA A 79 -1.43 9.62 12.06
N GLY A 80 -1.94 9.09 13.18
CA GLY A 80 -1.09 8.49 14.21
C GLY A 80 -0.32 7.26 13.70
N TRP A 81 -0.99 6.39 12.94
CA TRP A 81 -0.33 5.20 12.39
C TRP A 81 0.78 5.56 11.38
N LEU A 82 0.55 6.54 10.51
CA LEU A 82 1.53 7.02 9.53
C LEU A 82 2.72 7.76 10.16
N GLN A 83 2.53 8.39 11.32
CA GLN A 83 3.62 8.98 12.10
C GLN A 83 4.58 7.91 12.62
N GLU A 84 4.03 6.80 13.11
CA GLU A 84 4.79 5.67 13.64
C GLU A 84 5.32 4.74 12.54
N ASN A 85 4.59 4.61 11.43
CA ASN A 85 4.84 3.67 10.33
C ASN A 85 4.82 4.38 8.97
N PRO A 86 5.66 5.41 8.76
CA PRO A 86 5.72 6.08 7.48
C PRO A 86 6.25 5.12 6.40
N PRO A 87 5.76 5.22 5.15
CA PRO A 87 6.38 4.50 4.04
C PRO A 87 7.85 4.89 3.92
N SER A 88 8.73 3.92 3.84
CA SER A 88 10.17 4.14 3.64
C SER A 88 10.47 4.80 2.31
N LEU A 89 9.70 4.48 1.26
CA LEU A 89 9.78 5.15 -0.05
C LEU A 89 8.39 5.52 -0.56
N CYS A 90 8.29 6.69 -1.20
CA CYS A 90 7.11 7.13 -1.93
C CYS A 90 7.49 7.42 -3.39
N MET A 91 6.97 6.64 -4.34
CA MET A 91 7.12 6.93 -5.77
C MET A 91 5.82 7.53 -6.29
N MET A 92 5.82 8.85 -6.47
CA MET A 92 4.65 9.59 -6.96
C MET A 92 4.38 9.27 -8.42
N MET A 93 3.12 9.02 -8.77
CA MET A 93 2.71 8.79 -10.16
C MET A 93 2.06 10.02 -10.78
N SER A 94 2.09 10.10 -12.11
CA SER A 94 1.23 11.03 -12.85
C SER A 94 -0.23 10.74 -12.54
N ARG A 95 -1.07 11.78 -12.41
CA ARG A 95 -2.50 11.61 -12.15
C ARG A 95 -3.16 10.77 -13.25
N ALA A 96 -3.63 9.59 -12.89
CA ALA A 96 -4.41 8.73 -13.77
C ALA A 96 -5.87 9.19 -13.82
N ARG A 97 -6.53 8.89 -14.94
CA ARG A 97 -7.97 9.13 -15.10
C ARG A 97 -8.68 7.78 -15.07
N TYR A 98 -9.55 7.61 -14.08
CA TYR A 98 -10.32 6.38 -13.91
C TYR A 98 -11.69 6.50 -14.58
N GLN A 99 -12.08 5.48 -15.35
CA GLN A 99 -13.44 5.36 -15.89
C GLN A 99 -14.31 4.50 -14.95
N PRO A 100 -15.63 4.77 -14.82
CA PRO A 100 -16.40 5.84 -15.47
C PRO A 100 -16.39 7.17 -14.71
N ALA A 101 -15.77 7.24 -13.54
CA ALA A 101 -15.93 8.36 -12.60
C ALA A 101 -15.35 9.71 -13.07
N HIS A 102 -14.57 9.76 -14.17
CA HIS A 102 -13.88 10.97 -14.67
C HIS A 102 -12.99 11.71 -13.65
N VAL A 103 -12.82 11.17 -12.43
CA VAL A 103 -12.00 11.73 -11.37
C VAL A 103 -10.52 11.50 -11.70
N ARG A 104 -9.72 12.57 -11.59
CA ARG A 104 -8.26 12.47 -11.62
C ARG A 104 -7.77 12.24 -10.20
N VAL A 105 -7.33 11.02 -9.92
CA VAL A 105 -6.75 10.67 -8.62
C VAL A 105 -5.23 10.77 -8.76
N GLY A 106 -4.60 11.47 -7.82
CA GLY A 106 -3.14 11.37 -7.67
C GLY A 106 -2.83 10.11 -6.88
N GLU A 107 -1.84 9.36 -7.32
CA GLU A 107 -1.43 8.09 -6.70
C GLU A 107 0.06 8.07 -6.44
N PHE A 108 0.46 7.16 -5.57
CA PHE A 108 1.86 6.85 -5.33
C PHE A 108 2.01 5.36 -5.00
N TRP A 109 3.21 4.85 -5.24
CA TRP A 109 3.63 3.59 -4.60
C TRP A 109 4.24 3.91 -3.24
N GLY A 110 3.62 3.40 -2.18
CA GLY A 110 4.20 3.37 -0.84
C GLY A 110 4.94 2.06 -0.63
N VAL A 111 6.18 2.15 -0.13
CA VAL A 111 6.99 0.98 0.22
C VAL A 111 7.24 0.96 1.72
N TRP A 112 7.01 -0.18 2.36
CA TRP A 112 7.30 -0.42 3.77
C TRP A 112 8.14 -1.68 3.94
N TYR A 113 8.98 -1.69 4.97
CA TYR A 113 9.75 -2.85 5.40
C TYR A 113 9.18 -3.36 6.74
N PRO A 114 8.76 -4.63 6.83
CA PRO A 114 8.29 -5.22 8.08
C PRO A 114 9.37 -5.16 9.17
N PRO A 115 9.00 -5.01 10.45
CA PRO A 115 9.95 -5.09 11.55
C PRO A 115 10.62 -6.48 11.58
N GLY A 116 11.93 -6.53 11.29
CA GLY A 116 12.71 -7.77 11.17
C GLY A 116 13.03 -8.20 9.73
N GLY A 117 12.48 -7.53 8.71
CA GLY A 117 12.84 -7.73 7.31
C GLY A 117 14.21 -7.13 6.98
N GLY A 118 15.07 -7.91 6.32
CA GLY A 118 16.52 -7.70 6.21
C GLY A 118 17.03 -6.49 5.41
N SER A 119 16.23 -5.44 5.19
CA SER A 119 16.70 -4.24 4.50
C SER A 119 16.03 -2.98 5.02
N SER A 120 16.46 -2.50 6.19
CA SER A 120 16.20 -1.12 6.60
C SER A 120 17.02 -0.21 5.69
N ILE A 121 16.40 0.44 4.70
CA ILE A 121 17.03 1.61 4.07
C ILE A 121 17.26 2.62 5.20
N GLY A 122 18.52 2.99 5.40
CA GLY A 122 19.06 3.62 6.61
C GLY A 122 18.53 5.00 6.98
N ASP A 123 17.48 5.49 6.33
CA ASP A 123 16.79 6.73 6.68
C ASP A 123 15.28 6.52 6.51
N SER A 124 14.57 6.29 7.60
CA SER A 124 13.11 6.25 7.58
C SER A 124 12.58 7.62 7.17
N THR A 125 11.79 7.70 6.10
CA THR A 125 10.99 8.89 5.79
C THR A 125 10.20 9.29 7.04
N LYS A 126 10.39 10.48 7.60
CA LYS A 126 9.59 10.96 8.75
C LYS A 126 8.46 11.85 8.27
N LEU A 127 7.22 11.41 8.50
CA LEU A 127 6.04 12.25 8.30
C LEU A 127 5.73 12.99 9.60
N SER A 128 5.96 14.30 9.61
CA SER A 128 5.56 15.19 10.69
C SER A 128 4.27 15.91 10.31
N PHE A 129 3.18 15.61 11.02
CA PHE A 129 1.95 16.41 10.94
C PHE A 129 2.05 17.59 11.89
N LEU A 130 1.88 18.80 11.37
CA LEU A 130 1.77 20.00 12.18
C LEU A 130 0.31 20.12 12.68
N PRO A 131 0.07 20.42 13.96
CA PRO A 131 -1.28 20.73 14.44
C PRO A 131 -1.82 21.95 13.70
N SER A 132 -3.11 21.89 13.35
CA SER A 132 -3.86 22.97 12.70
C SER A 132 -4.03 24.20 13.59
#